data_AF-A0A0L0V8Y9-F1
#
_entry.id   AF-A0A0L0V8Y9-F1
#
_cell.length_a   1.000
_cell.length_b   1.000
_cell.length_c   1.000
_cell.angle_alpha   90.00
_cell.angle_beta   90.00
_cell.angle_gamma   90.00
#
_symmetry.space_group_name_H-M   'P 1'
#
loop_
_entity.id
_entity.type
_entity.pdbx_description
1 polymer ?
#
loop_
_entity_poly.entity_id
_entity_poly.type
_entity_poly.pdbx_seq_one_letter_code
_entity_poly.pdbx_strand_id
1 'polypeptide(L)'
;MIHGFPQQQQQQSNQSYFRSSPPPNSVQAQPTTTSTNQSRTSTTHNFNNLNIGSLISPNLNSNSHQQRNLLLGALNSPIAPLSASRESYGSLTNNPSSNVQNGSVSRVDTPSLIGPSSVNTPGSTGLPMNVPSHILTNSSGKLLLSSKHGSPTGAEHPKNSQPENEKIHYLIVDLLNPLTRESALLELSKKREQWDDLALVLWHSFGVMSCLLQEIVAVYPLLSPPSLTANASNRVCNALALLQCVASHNETRALFLQAHLPLFLYPFLNTTSKTRPFEYLRLTSLGVIGALVKQNDNSEVINFLLSTEIIPLCLRIMETGSELSKTVAIFIVQKILLDEMGLAYICQTYERFYAVGTVLSNMVNQLVETQAVRLLKHVVRCYLRLSDNLRAREALRACLPEPLRDATFSQVLKGDLITKRCLASLLLNLSDRVE
;
A
#
# COMPACT_ATOMS: atom_id res chain seq x y z
N MET A 1 46.72 29.04 42.62
CA MET A 1 47.85 29.70 41.91
C MET A 1 47.71 29.31 40.45
N ILE A 2 47.61 30.17 39.43
CA ILE A 2 47.70 31.62 39.21
C ILE A 2 46.96 31.86 37.87
N HIS A 3 46.12 32.91 37.79
CA HIS A 3 45.71 33.79 36.66
C HIS A 3 45.61 33.23 35.20
N GLY A 4 44.69 33.61 34.31
CA GLY A 4 43.84 34.79 34.15
C GLY A 4 43.75 35.14 32.64
N PHE A 5 42.54 35.46 32.15
CA PHE A 5 42.09 35.94 30.80
C PHE A 5 42.91 37.12 30.19
N PRO A 6 42.75 37.58 28.89
CA PRO A 6 41.51 37.77 28.07
C PRO A 6 41.61 37.37 26.56
N GLN A 7 40.55 37.11 25.76
CA GLN A 7 39.44 37.91 25.18
C GLN A 7 39.78 38.90 24.03
N GLN A 8 38.92 38.88 22.96
CA GLN A 8 38.75 39.75 21.76
C GLN A 8 39.50 39.31 20.47
N GLN A 9 38.91 39.04 19.29
CA GLN A 9 37.79 39.58 18.46
C GLN A 9 38.26 40.55 17.36
N GLN A 10 38.33 40.05 16.12
CA GLN A 10 38.28 40.75 14.81
C GLN A 10 38.23 39.62 13.75
N GLN A 11 37.23 39.35 12.92
CA GLN A 11 36.25 40.11 12.13
C GLN A 11 36.85 41.07 11.10
N GLN A 12 36.52 40.76 9.83
CA GLN A 12 36.61 41.54 8.59
C GLN A 12 37.90 41.44 7.77
N SER A 13 37.83 40.68 6.67
CA SER A 13 38.14 41.16 5.31
C SER A 13 38.01 40.02 4.29
N ASN A 14 36.91 40.01 3.52
CA ASN A 14 36.89 39.67 2.09
C ASN A 14 35.45 39.78 1.53
N GLN A 15 34.98 41.02 1.42
CA GLN A 15 34.08 41.43 0.34
C GLN A 15 34.89 42.33 -0.59
N SER A 16 35.01 41.96 -1.87
CA SER A 16 34.85 42.86 -3.02
C SER A 16 35.52 42.26 -4.27
N TYR A 17 34.72 41.72 -5.19
CA TYR A 17 34.87 42.00 -6.63
C TYR A 17 33.49 41.93 -7.29
N PHE A 18 32.93 43.13 -7.51
CA PHE A 18 32.05 43.61 -8.61
C PHE A 18 30.90 42.70 -9.11
N ARG A 19 29.60 43.00 -8.87
CA ARG A 19 28.72 44.01 -9.52
C ARG A 19 28.80 43.92 -11.06
N SER A 20 27.74 43.75 -11.88
CA SER A 20 26.42 44.39 -11.88
C SER A 20 25.54 43.76 -12.99
N SER A 21 24.23 43.65 -12.77
CA SER A 21 23.23 43.42 -13.83
C SER A 21 22.87 44.73 -14.57
N PRO A 22 22.35 44.65 -15.81
CA PRO A 22 21.30 45.56 -16.27
C PRO A 22 20.05 44.84 -16.84
N PRO A 23 18.91 45.56 -16.99
CA PRO A 23 17.56 45.02 -17.19
C PRO A 23 17.15 44.90 -18.69
N PRO A 24 15.92 44.43 -19.03
CA PRO A 24 15.60 43.85 -20.33
C PRO A 24 15.18 44.89 -21.38
N ASN A 25 15.53 44.63 -22.64
CA ASN A 25 15.02 45.39 -23.79
C ASN A 25 13.79 44.72 -24.40
N SER A 26 12.74 45.53 -24.49
CA SER A 26 11.52 45.36 -25.27
C SER A 26 11.79 45.40 -26.78
N VAL A 27 11.28 44.42 -27.53
CA VAL A 27 11.00 44.57 -28.97
C VAL A 27 9.62 43.98 -29.27
N GLN A 28 8.75 44.87 -29.76
CA GLN A 28 7.45 44.60 -30.35
C GLN A 28 7.59 43.79 -31.64
N ALA A 29 6.69 42.83 -31.85
CA ALA A 29 6.33 42.36 -33.18
C ALA A 29 4.83 41.99 -33.21
N GLN A 30 4.03 42.84 -33.86
CA GLN A 30 2.75 42.49 -34.50
C GLN A 30 2.82 43.02 -35.96
N PRO A 31 1.80 42.83 -36.81
CA PRO A 31 1.59 41.66 -37.65
C PRO A 31 1.66 42.03 -39.13
N THR A 32 2.14 41.14 -40.00
CA THR A 32 2.00 41.33 -41.46
C THR A 32 0.84 40.52 -42.00
N THR A 33 -0.21 41.26 -42.35
CA THR A 33 -1.27 40.90 -43.28
C THR A 33 -0.73 40.85 -44.71
N THR A 34 -1.00 39.75 -45.43
CA THR A 34 -1.28 39.83 -46.87
C THR A 34 -2.32 38.78 -47.25
N SER A 35 -3.45 39.33 -47.67
CA SER A 35 -4.63 38.71 -48.24
C SER A 35 -4.48 38.48 -49.75
N THR A 36 -4.93 37.33 -50.23
CA THR A 36 -5.56 37.12 -51.56
C THR A 36 -6.34 35.82 -51.45
N ASN A 37 -7.63 35.81 -51.06
CA ASN A 37 -8.87 36.12 -51.78
C ASN A 37 -9.26 35.10 -52.88
N GLN A 38 -10.55 34.72 -52.82
CA GLN A 38 -11.38 33.92 -53.76
C GLN A 38 -11.32 32.39 -53.55
N SER A 39 -12.42 31.63 -53.46
CA SER A 39 -13.85 31.92 -53.69
C SER A 39 -14.71 30.72 -53.27
N ARG A 40 -15.94 31.03 -52.85
CA ARG A 40 -17.13 30.18 -52.61
C ARG A 40 -17.21 28.87 -53.42
N THR A 41 -17.71 27.80 -52.81
CA THR A 41 -19.06 27.25 -53.05
C THR A 41 -19.45 26.17 -52.04
N SER A 42 -20.72 26.23 -51.66
CA SER A 42 -21.51 25.26 -50.92
C SER A 42 -21.78 23.98 -51.73
N THR A 43 -21.68 22.80 -51.12
CA THR A 43 -22.56 21.65 -51.47
C THR A 43 -22.52 20.56 -50.39
N THR A 44 -23.71 20.26 -49.88
CA THR A 44 -24.13 19.04 -49.21
C THR A 44 -23.85 17.82 -50.08
N HIS A 45 -23.37 16.69 -49.53
CA HIS A 45 -23.82 15.33 -49.86
C HIS A 45 -23.17 14.28 -48.93
N ASN A 46 -24.02 13.43 -48.36
CA ASN A 46 -23.70 12.07 -47.86
C ASN A 46 -22.86 11.30 -48.88
N PHE A 47 -21.91 10.47 -48.43
CA PHE A 47 -21.94 9.02 -48.66
C PHE A 47 -20.80 8.28 -47.94
N ASN A 48 -21.16 7.06 -47.56
CA ASN A 48 -20.40 5.98 -46.95
C ASN A 48 -19.09 5.59 -47.66
N ASN A 49 -18.13 5.16 -46.82
CA ASN A 49 -17.32 3.94 -46.95
C ASN A 49 -16.25 3.87 -48.06
N LEU A 50 -14.97 3.87 -47.68
CA LEU A 50 -13.90 3.09 -48.32
C LEU A 50 -12.67 2.97 -47.40
N ASN A 51 -12.68 1.87 -46.66
CA ASN A 51 -11.59 0.97 -46.26
C ASN A 51 -10.15 1.31 -46.75
N ILE A 52 -9.28 1.78 -45.85
CA ILE A 52 -7.83 1.60 -45.92
C ILE A 52 -7.35 1.19 -44.52
N GLY A 53 -7.06 -0.09 -44.35
CA GLY A 53 -6.66 -0.65 -43.05
C GLY A 53 -6.19 -2.10 -43.15
N SER A 54 -5.50 -2.49 -44.23
CA SER A 54 -4.74 -3.73 -44.27
C SER A 54 -3.27 -3.40 -44.12
N LEU A 55 -2.73 -3.57 -42.91
CA LEU A 55 -1.34 -3.88 -42.54
C LEU A 55 -1.16 -3.66 -41.02
N ILE A 56 -1.74 -4.53 -40.20
CA ILE A 56 -1.40 -4.63 -38.77
C ILE A 56 -1.23 -6.10 -38.41
N SER A 57 0.00 -6.48 -38.08
CA SER A 57 0.37 -7.76 -37.49
C SER A 57 -0.26 -7.92 -36.09
N PRO A 58 -0.72 -9.11 -35.68
CA PRO A 58 -1.38 -9.29 -34.40
C PRO A 58 -0.35 -9.64 -33.32
N ASN A 59 0.02 -8.69 -32.46
CA ASN A 59 0.45 -9.03 -31.11
C ASN A 59 0.45 -7.80 -30.19
N LEU A 60 0.15 -8.03 -28.90
CA LEU A 60 0.07 -7.09 -27.76
C LEU A 60 -1.34 -6.63 -27.35
N ASN A 61 -2.02 -7.45 -26.53
CA ASN A 61 -3.09 -6.95 -25.64
C ASN A 61 -3.07 -7.56 -24.21
N SER A 62 -1.94 -8.09 -23.74
CA SER A 62 -1.85 -8.74 -22.41
C SER A 62 -1.54 -7.79 -21.23
N ASN A 63 -1.10 -6.54 -21.50
CA ASN A 63 -0.65 -5.61 -20.45
C ASN A 63 -1.79 -4.95 -19.64
N SER A 64 -3.02 -4.91 -20.17
CA SER A 64 -4.17 -4.30 -19.48
C SER A 64 -4.66 -5.16 -18.30
N HIS A 65 -4.53 -6.49 -18.40
CA HIS A 65 -4.96 -7.42 -17.35
C HIS A 65 -4.02 -7.42 -16.12
N GLN A 66 -2.70 -7.31 -16.30
CA GLN A 66 -1.74 -7.24 -15.17
C GLN A 66 -1.92 -5.95 -14.35
N GLN A 67 -2.12 -4.80 -15.01
CA GLN A 67 -2.47 -3.55 -14.33
C GLN A 67 -3.79 -3.67 -13.57
N ARG A 68 -4.78 -4.37 -14.14
CA ARG A 68 -6.11 -4.56 -13.52
C ARG A 68 -6.11 -5.53 -12.34
N ASN A 69 -5.29 -6.58 -12.36
CA ASN A 69 -5.17 -7.53 -11.24
C ASN A 69 -4.41 -6.94 -10.04
N LEU A 70 -3.41 -6.07 -10.28
CA LEU A 70 -2.78 -5.27 -9.22
C LEU A 70 -3.79 -4.33 -8.53
N LEU A 71 -4.79 -3.82 -9.26
CA LEU A 71 -5.89 -3.02 -8.69
C LEU A 71 -6.85 -3.86 -7.82
N LEU A 72 -7.21 -5.07 -8.23
CA LEU A 72 -8.25 -5.87 -7.58
C LEU A 72 -7.84 -6.30 -6.16
N GLY A 73 -6.57 -6.66 -5.94
CA GLY A 73 -6.07 -7.02 -4.62
C GLY A 73 -5.98 -5.84 -3.63
N ALA A 74 -5.75 -4.61 -4.11
CA ALA A 74 -5.61 -3.43 -3.24
C ALA A 74 -6.94 -2.73 -2.95
N LEU A 75 -7.90 -2.74 -3.89
CA LEU A 75 -9.06 -1.83 -3.87
C LEU A 75 -10.41 -2.48 -3.49
N ASN A 76 -10.54 -3.81 -3.52
CA ASN A 76 -11.82 -4.47 -3.20
C ASN A 76 -11.86 -5.01 -1.77
N SER A 77 -12.26 -4.18 -0.81
CA SER A 77 -12.92 -4.63 0.42
C SER A 77 -13.93 -3.57 0.89
N PRO A 78 -15.18 -3.95 1.22
CA PRO A 78 -16.12 -3.03 1.86
C PRO A 78 -15.59 -2.68 3.26
N ILE A 79 -15.41 -1.39 3.53
CA ILE A 79 -15.02 -0.89 4.85
C ILE A 79 -16.30 -0.86 5.70
N ALA A 80 -16.30 -1.61 6.81
CA ALA A 80 -17.39 -1.63 7.78
C ALA A 80 -17.61 -0.23 8.40
N PRO A 81 -18.86 0.16 8.73
CA PRO A 81 -19.13 1.42 9.40
C PRO A 81 -18.64 1.37 10.86
N LEU A 82 -17.76 2.31 11.23
CA LEU A 82 -17.35 2.56 12.61
C LEU A 82 -18.55 3.07 13.43
N SER A 83 -18.99 2.28 14.41
CA SER A 83 -19.95 2.68 15.43
C SER A 83 -19.25 3.53 16.50
N ALA A 84 -19.76 4.73 16.74
CA ALA A 84 -19.30 5.64 17.78
C ALA A 84 -19.65 5.10 19.18
N SER A 85 -18.63 4.96 20.03
CA SER A 85 -18.78 4.83 21.47
C SER A 85 -19.43 6.09 22.04
N ARG A 86 -20.51 5.95 22.78
CA ARG A 86 -21.07 7.03 23.59
C ARG A 86 -21.41 6.50 24.98
N GLU A 87 -20.52 6.78 25.92
CA GLU A 87 -20.89 6.82 27.34
C GLU A 87 -21.75 8.07 27.58
N SER A 88 -22.88 7.93 28.28
CA SER A 88 -23.19 8.83 29.40
C SER A 88 -24.39 8.37 30.24
N TYR A 89 -24.32 8.81 31.48
CA TYR A 89 -25.16 8.56 32.64
C TYR A 89 -26.61 9.10 32.53
N GLY A 90 -27.51 8.44 33.28
CA GLY A 90 -28.39 9.14 34.25
C GLY A 90 -29.78 9.60 33.82
N SER A 91 -30.79 8.90 34.37
CA SER A 91 -31.95 9.47 35.08
C SER A 91 -33.35 9.49 34.43
N LEU A 92 -34.23 8.67 35.05
CA LEU A 92 -35.56 9.02 35.59
C LEU A 92 -36.73 9.31 34.62
N THR A 93 -37.69 8.38 34.50
CA THR A 93 -38.95 8.33 35.27
C THR A 93 -40.07 7.49 34.62
N ASN A 94 -40.72 6.67 35.47
CA ASN A 94 -42.13 6.29 35.54
C ASN A 94 -42.90 5.61 34.38
N ASN A 95 -43.06 4.27 34.52
CA ASN A 95 -44.29 3.51 34.87
C ASN A 95 -45.67 3.87 34.27
N PRO A 96 -46.71 2.98 34.36
CA PRO A 96 -46.73 1.53 34.63
C PRO A 96 -47.78 0.72 33.81
N SER A 97 -47.88 -0.58 34.15
CA SER A 97 -49.07 -1.47 34.09
C SER A 97 -49.14 -2.37 32.84
N SER A 98 -49.41 -3.68 32.90
CA SER A 98 -50.10 -4.49 33.90
C SER A 98 -49.97 -6.01 33.62
N ASN A 99 -49.97 -6.81 34.69
CA ASN A 99 -50.68 -8.09 34.87
C ASN A 99 -50.26 -9.36 34.06
N VAL A 100 -50.26 -10.61 34.58
CA VAL A 100 -50.60 -11.23 35.88
C VAL A 100 -50.32 -12.77 35.82
N GLN A 101 -49.99 -13.38 36.98
CA GLN A 101 -50.18 -14.78 37.47
C GLN A 101 -49.40 -15.97 36.85
N ASN A 102 -48.53 -16.65 37.65
CA ASN A 102 -48.72 -17.81 38.58
C ASN A 102 -48.72 -19.18 37.85
N GLY A 103 -48.02 -20.25 38.27
CA GLY A 103 -47.14 -20.50 39.42
C GLY A 103 -46.55 -21.95 39.44
N SER A 104 -45.64 -22.17 40.41
CA SER A 104 -45.24 -23.43 41.15
C SER A 104 -44.61 -24.63 40.37
N VAL A 105 -43.65 -25.45 40.87
CA VAL A 105 -43.30 -25.97 42.22
C VAL A 105 -41.82 -26.49 42.29
N SER A 106 -41.14 -26.33 43.46
CA SER A 106 -40.10 -27.21 44.14
C SER A 106 -38.74 -27.57 43.48
N ARG A 107 -37.57 -27.76 44.13
CA ARG A 107 -37.04 -27.93 45.51
C ARG A 107 -35.47 -27.80 45.44
N VAL A 108 -34.78 -27.00 46.28
CA VAL A 108 -34.04 -27.31 47.54
C VAL A 108 -32.56 -27.78 47.40
N ASP A 109 -31.67 -26.92 47.93
CA ASP A 109 -30.38 -27.06 48.66
C ASP A 109 -29.01 -27.48 48.05
N THR A 110 -28.12 -26.46 48.03
CA THR A 110 -26.64 -26.39 48.25
C THR A 110 -26.19 -26.83 49.67
N PRO A 111 -24.92 -26.75 50.18
CA PRO A 111 -23.64 -26.16 49.65
C PRO A 111 -22.29 -26.92 49.95
N SER A 112 -21.17 -26.42 49.34
CA SER A 112 -19.79 -26.11 49.86
C SER A 112 -18.94 -27.14 50.68
N LEU A 113 -17.60 -27.11 50.88
CA LEU A 113 -16.33 -26.46 50.44
C LEU A 113 -15.15 -27.15 51.23
N ILE A 114 -13.87 -26.85 50.90
CA ILE A 114 -12.62 -26.81 51.75
C ILE A 114 -11.40 -27.67 51.23
N GLY A 115 -10.20 -27.04 51.12
CA GLY A 115 -8.84 -27.62 50.83
C GLY A 115 -8.03 -28.01 52.10
N PRO A 116 -6.68 -27.90 52.26
CA PRO A 116 -5.51 -27.66 51.37
C PRO A 116 -4.20 -28.53 51.65
N SER A 117 -3.08 -28.25 50.92
CA SER A 117 -1.59 -28.36 51.11
C SER A 117 -0.78 -29.51 51.81
N SER A 118 0.33 -30.03 51.19
CA SER A 118 1.77 -30.05 51.70
C SER A 118 2.72 -31.22 51.23
N VAL A 119 3.95 -30.86 50.76
CA VAL A 119 5.37 -31.34 51.00
C VAL A 119 5.84 -32.84 50.97
N ASN A 120 6.86 -33.21 50.14
CA ASN A 120 8.19 -33.86 50.49
C ASN A 120 9.01 -34.45 49.28
N THR A 121 10.35 -34.41 49.36
CA THR A 121 11.45 -35.02 48.54
C THR A 121 12.06 -36.28 49.22
N PRO A 122 13.22 -36.92 48.85
CA PRO A 122 13.99 -37.18 47.59
C PRO A 122 14.42 -38.68 47.38
N GLY A 123 15.21 -39.02 46.34
CA GLY A 123 15.97 -40.30 46.26
C GLY A 123 16.74 -40.56 44.94
N SER A 124 17.99 -41.03 45.03
CA SER A 124 19.11 -40.97 44.06
C SER A 124 19.49 -42.29 43.35
N THR A 125 20.55 -42.23 42.52
CA THR A 125 21.42 -43.30 41.90
C THR A 125 21.00 -43.79 40.51
N GLY A 126 21.84 -44.03 39.49
CA GLY A 126 23.29 -44.02 39.28
C GLY A 126 23.56 -44.53 37.83
N LEU A 127 24.64 -44.05 37.19
CA LEU A 127 25.17 -44.43 35.85
C LEU A 127 25.73 -45.90 35.83
N PRO A 128 26.37 -46.46 34.76
CA PRO A 128 26.73 -45.97 33.41
C PRO A 128 26.61 -46.99 32.20
N MET A 129 26.89 -46.47 30.99
CA MET A 129 27.64 -47.06 29.85
C MET A 129 27.36 -48.49 29.33
N ASN A 130 27.03 -48.61 28.03
CA ASN A 130 27.93 -49.28 27.06
C ASN A 130 27.54 -49.04 25.59
N VAL A 131 28.53 -48.74 24.74
CA VAL A 131 28.48 -48.72 23.26
C VAL A 131 29.38 -49.85 22.75
N PRO A 132 29.03 -50.54 21.66
CA PRO A 132 29.88 -50.53 20.45
C PRO A 132 29.03 -50.50 19.15
N SER A 133 29.21 -49.56 18.22
CA SER A 133 30.15 -49.56 17.07
C SER A 133 30.25 -50.88 16.28
N HIS A 134 29.73 -50.95 15.04
CA HIS A 134 30.49 -51.28 13.81
C HIS A 134 29.62 -51.46 12.53
N ILE A 135 30.20 -50.97 11.41
CA ILE A 135 30.18 -51.48 10.02
C ILE A 135 29.18 -50.89 8.99
N LEU A 136 29.83 -50.42 7.91
CA LEU A 136 29.37 -49.96 6.61
C LEU A 136 28.44 -50.94 5.88
N THR A 137 27.57 -50.44 4.99
CA THR A 137 27.69 -50.67 3.53
C THR A 137 26.56 -50.03 2.72
N ASN A 138 26.95 -49.61 1.53
CA ASN A 138 26.20 -49.04 0.43
C ASN A 138 25.47 -50.15 -0.35
N SER A 139 24.17 -50.03 -0.66
CA SER A 139 23.64 -50.49 -1.96
C SER A 139 22.20 -50.05 -2.22
N SER A 140 22.01 -49.54 -3.41
CA SER A 140 20.76 -49.41 -4.16
C SER A 140 19.92 -50.69 -4.14
N GLY A 141 18.60 -50.57 -4.02
CA GLY A 141 17.69 -51.70 -4.15
C GLY A 141 16.23 -51.29 -4.18
N LYS A 142 15.67 -51.18 -5.39
CA LYS A 142 14.22 -51.26 -5.65
C LYS A 142 13.65 -52.49 -4.94
N LEU A 143 12.57 -52.32 -4.18
CA LEU A 143 11.74 -53.44 -3.75
C LEU A 143 10.26 -53.06 -3.88
N LEU A 144 9.64 -53.67 -4.88
CA LEU A 144 8.20 -53.85 -4.98
C LEU A 144 7.79 -54.92 -3.98
N LEU A 145 6.81 -54.64 -3.12
CA LEU A 145 5.97 -55.69 -2.57
C LEU A 145 4.53 -55.18 -2.42
N SER A 146 3.66 -55.83 -3.19
CA SER A 146 2.21 -55.81 -3.05
C SER A 146 1.81 -56.58 -1.80
N SER A 147 0.90 -56.04 -0.97
CA SER A 147 -0.04 -56.85 -0.21
C SER A 147 -1.23 -56.03 0.29
N LYS A 148 -2.33 -56.75 0.51
CA LYS A 148 -3.73 -56.36 0.33
C LYS A 148 -4.46 -56.19 1.68
N HIS A 149 -5.54 -55.39 1.65
CA HIS A 149 -6.76 -55.38 2.49
C HIS A 149 -6.83 -54.64 3.84
N GLY A 150 -7.85 -53.77 3.93
CA GLY A 150 -8.53 -53.34 5.16
C GLY A 150 -9.29 -52.01 5.03
N SER A 151 -10.54 -52.03 4.53
CA SER A 151 -11.53 -50.92 4.68
C SER A 151 -12.02 -50.86 6.15
N PRO A 152 -12.66 -49.79 6.69
CA PRO A 152 -13.55 -48.83 6.00
C PRO A 152 -13.55 -47.36 6.51
N THR A 153 -14.40 -46.54 5.88
CA THR A 153 -14.94 -45.23 6.33
C THR A 153 -13.98 -44.03 6.51
N GLY A 154 -14.22 -42.96 5.75
CA GLY A 154 -13.75 -41.62 6.10
C GLY A 154 -13.55 -40.68 4.92
N ALA A 155 -14.45 -39.71 4.79
CA ALA A 155 -14.31 -38.40 4.13
C ALA A 155 -13.65 -38.37 2.73
N GLU A 156 -14.47 -38.11 1.71
CA GLU A 156 -14.00 -37.63 0.41
C GLU A 156 -13.27 -36.29 0.58
N HIS A 157 -11.95 -36.31 0.48
CA HIS A 157 -11.13 -35.14 0.14
C HIS A 157 -10.94 -35.09 -1.38
N PRO A 158 -11.03 -33.90 -2.02
CA PRO A 158 -10.97 -33.79 -3.47
C PRO A 158 -9.53 -34.02 -3.96
N LYS A 159 -9.32 -35.09 -4.75
CA LYS A 159 -8.03 -35.52 -5.33
C LYS A 159 -7.49 -34.62 -6.47
N ASN A 160 -7.94 -33.38 -6.59
CA ASN A 160 -7.58 -32.51 -7.73
C ASN A 160 -6.50 -31.45 -7.44
N SER A 161 -6.04 -31.31 -6.18
CA SER A 161 -5.08 -30.26 -5.77
C SER A 161 -3.61 -30.71 -5.72
N GLN A 162 -3.32 -32.02 -5.72
CA GLN A 162 -1.94 -32.52 -5.70
C GLN A 162 -1.07 -32.16 -6.92
N PRO A 163 -1.55 -32.26 -8.19
CA PRO A 163 -0.69 -32.00 -9.36
C PRO A 163 -0.38 -30.52 -9.56
N GLU A 164 -1.18 -29.61 -8.99
CA GLU A 164 -0.93 -28.18 -9.05
C GLU A 164 0.08 -27.71 -8.00
N ASN A 165 0.00 -28.26 -6.79
CA ASN A 165 0.99 -28.02 -5.73
C ASN A 165 2.39 -28.46 -6.16
N GLU A 166 2.51 -29.64 -6.80
CA GLU A 166 3.80 -30.14 -7.27
C GLU A 166 4.43 -29.20 -8.32
N LYS A 167 3.62 -28.66 -9.23
CA LYS A 167 4.08 -27.68 -10.24
C LYS A 167 4.60 -26.39 -9.60
N ILE A 168 4.03 -25.94 -8.48
CA ILE A 168 4.51 -24.73 -7.79
C ILE A 168 5.89 -25.00 -7.17
N HIS A 169 6.10 -26.16 -6.56
CA HIS A 169 7.41 -26.52 -6.01
C HIS A 169 8.50 -26.55 -7.10
N TYR A 170 8.22 -27.07 -8.30
CA TYR A 170 9.16 -26.98 -9.42
C TYR A 170 9.45 -25.53 -9.84
N LEU A 171 8.44 -24.66 -9.90
CA LEU A 171 8.63 -23.24 -10.19
C LEU A 171 9.47 -22.52 -9.12
N ILE A 172 9.35 -22.90 -7.85
CA ILE A 172 10.18 -22.38 -6.76
C ILE A 172 11.65 -22.80 -6.95
N VAL A 173 11.91 -24.04 -7.35
CA VAL A 173 13.27 -24.50 -7.67
C VAL A 173 13.83 -23.75 -8.89
N ASP A 174 13.03 -23.55 -9.93
CA ASP A 174 13.42 -22.79 -11.11
C ASP A 174 13.75 -21.32 -10.79
N LEU A 175 13.09 -20.74 -9.79
CA LEU A 175 13.38 -19.38 -9.34
C LEU A 175 14.82 -19.22 -8.80
N LEU A 176 15.40 -20.29 -8.25
CA LEU A 176 16.78 -20.28 -7.75
C LEU A 176 17.81 -20.25 -8.89
N ASN A 177 17.49 -20.86 -10.04
CA ASN A 177 18.39 -20.93 -11.20
C ASN A 177 18.29 -19.65 -12.07
N PRO A 178 19.38 -18.88 -12.24
CA PRO A 178 19.36 -17.64 -13.04
C PRO A 178 18.83 -17.79 -14.48
N LEU A 179 18.98 -18.98 -15.09
CA LEU A 179 18.55 -19.24 -16.46
C LEU A 179 17.04 -19.45 -16.59
N THR A 180 16.39 -20.05 -15.59
CA THR A 180 14.94 -20.34 -15.61
C THR A 180 14.11 -19.33 -14.79
N ARG A 181 14.79 -18.54 -13.95
CA ARG A 181 14.17 -17.56 -13.04
C ARG A 181 13.19 -16.60 -13.70
N GLU A 182 13.50 -16.05 -14.87
CA GLU A 182 12.61 -15.08 -15.54
C GLU A 182 11.25 -15.69 -15.89
N SER A 183 11.24 -16.93 -16.39
CA SER A 183 10.01 -17.68 -16.66
C SER A 183 9.28 -18.05 -15.37
N ALA A 184 10.02 -18.48 -14.34
CA ALA A 184 9.45 -18.84 -13.05
C ALA A 184 8.76 -17.65 -12.36
N LEU A 185 9.38 -16.47 -12.39
CA LEU A 185 8.80 -15.23 -11.88
C LEU A 185 7.48 -14.91 -12.56
N LEU A 186 7.41 -15.02 -13.89
CA LEU A 186 6.20 -14.74 -14.66
C LEU A 186 5.06 -15.71 -14.32
N GLU A 187 5.36 -17.01 -14.21
CA GLU A 187 4.33 -18.01 -13.92
C GLU A 187 3.87 -17.96 -12.47
N LEU A 188 4.78 -17.75 -11.52
CA LEU A 188 4.42 -17.58 -10.11
C LEU A 188 3.61 -16.29 -9.89
N SER A 189 3.96 -15.18 -10.56
CA SER A 189 3.24 -13.91 -10.39
C SER A 189 1.78 -13.99 -10.87
N LYS A 190 1.49 -14.82 -11.89
CA LYS A 190 0.12 -15.10 -12.37
C LYS A 190 -0.69 -15.95 -11.39
N LYS A 191 -0.03 -16.85 -10.66
CA LYS A 191 -0.67 -17.81 -9.74
C LYS A 191 -0.85 -17.29 -8.31
N ARG A 192 -0.31 -16.10 -7.99
CA ARG A 192 -0.30 -15.54 -6.63
C ARG A 192 -1.67 -15.37 -5.95
N GLU A 193 -2.76 -15.30 -6.72
CA GLU A 193 -4.14 -15.16 -6.21
C GLU A 193 -4.87 -16.50 -6.09
N GLN A 194 -4.32 -17.56 -6.69
CA GLN A 194 -4.93 -18.90 -6.73
C GLN A 194 -4.41 -19.81 -5.60
N TRP A 195 -3.35 -19.38 -4.93
CA TRP A 195 -2.64 -20.21 -3.97
C TRP A 195 -2.35 -19.42 -2.70
N ASP A 196 -3.21 -19.63 -1.71
CA ASP A 196 -3.21 -18.87 -0.45
C ASP A 196 -1.89 -19.04 0.33
N ASP A 197 -1.30 -20.24 0.28
CA ASP A 197 -0.05 -20.57 0.97
C ASP A 197 1.22 -20.13 0.22
N LEU A 198 1.10 -19.47 -0.94
CA LEU A 198 2.27 -19.07 -1.74
C LEU A 198 3.22 -18.18 -0.95
N ALA A 199 2.69 -17.26 -0.15
CA ALA A 199 3.50 -16.36 0.67
C ALA A 199 4.39 -17.14 1.66
N LEU A 200 3.84 -18.17 2.31
CA LEU A 200 4.57 -19.04 3.23
C LEU A 200 5.68 -19.80 2.50
N VAL A 201 5.35 -20.39 1.35
CA VAL A 201 6.33 -21.14 0.55
C VAL A 201 7.45 -20.23 0.05
N LEU A 202 7.14 -19.03 -0.44
CA LEU A 202 8.13 -18.06 -0.88
C LEU A 202 9.07 -17.65 0.26
N TRP A 203 8.52 -17.42 1.45
CA TRP A 203 9.30 -16.96 2.60
C TRP A 203 10.19 -18.07 3.19
N HIS A 204 9.65 -19.27 3.37
CA HIS A 204 10.32 -20.36 4.06
C HIS A 204 11.19 -21.23 3.15
N SER A 205 11.04 -21.12 1.82
CA SER A 205 11.93 -21.81 0.89
C SER A 205 13.32 -21.18 0.86
N PHE A 206 14.35 -22.02 1.00
CA PHE A 206 15.73 -21.58 1.04
C PHE A 206 16.13 -20.78 -0.21
N GLY A 207 16.71 -19.59 0.00
CA GLY A 207 17.26 -18.75 -1.07
C GLY A 207 16.26 -17.94 -1.89
N VAL A 208 14.95 -18.19 -1.78
CA VAL A 208 13.92 -17.53 -2.60
C VAL A 208 13.90 -16.02 -2.36
N MET A 209 13.82 -15.57 -1.10
CA MET A 209 13.80 -14.14 -0.78
C MET A 209 15.08 -13.42 -1.24
N SER A 210 16.23 -14.09 -1.17
CA SER A 210 17.50 -13.58 -1.70
C SER A 210 17.48 -13.42 -3.22
N CYS A 211 16.89 -14.38 -3.95
CA CYS A 211 16.70 -14.27 -5.40
C CYS A 211 15.76 -13.12 -5.76
N LEU A 212 14.66 -12.93 -5.03
CA LEU A 212 13.74 -11.79 -5.26
C LEU A 212 14.44 -10.44 -5.02
N LEU A 213 15.27 -10.34 -3.98
CA LEU A 213 16.08 -9.13 -3.74
C LEU A 213 17.14 -8.91 -4.82
N GLN A 214 17.75 -9.98 -5.33
CA GLN A 214 18.71 -9.89 -6.43
C GLN A 214 18.07 -9.27 -7.68
N GLU A 215 16.81 -9.62 -7.99
CA GLU A 215 16.06 -9.02 -9.10
C GLU A 215 15.79 -7.53 -8.91
N ILE A 216 15.60 -7.07 -7.66
CA ILE A 216 15.47 -5.64 -7.34
C ILE A 216 16.80 -4.92 -7.53
N VAL A 217 17.87 -5.42 -6.91
CA VAL A 217 19.18 -4.75 -6.90
C VAL A 217 19.79 -4.70 -8.31
N ALA A 218 19.54 -5.72 -9.14
CA ALA A 218 19.98 -5.75 -10.54
C ALA A 218 19.43 -4.57 -11.38
N VAL A 219 18.33 -3.94 -10.94
CA VAL A 219 17.72 -2.80 -11.63
C VAL A 219 18.30 -1.46 -11.19
N TYR A 220 18.97 -1.37 -10.02
CA TYR A 220 19.50 -0.11 -9.50
C TYR A 220 20.43 0.66 -10.47
N PRO A 221 21.36 0.01 -11.19
CA PRO A 221 22.19 0.69 -12.17
C PRO A 221 21.41 1.31 -13.34
N LEU A 222 20.18 0.85 -13.60
CA LEU A 222 19.33 1.31 -14.69
C LEU A 222 18.43 2.50 -14.31
N LEU A 223 18.46 2.91 -13.03
CA LEU A 223 17.63 4.01 -12.52
C LEU A 223 18.26 5.39 -12.82
N SER A 224 19.58 5.47 -12.79
CA SER A 224 20.34 6.71 -13.02
C SER A 224 21.68 6.41 -13.72
N PRO A 225 21.87 6.83 -14.99
CA PRO A 225 20.89 7.48 -15.87
C PRO A 225 19.68 6.56 -16.16
N PRO A 226 18.51 7.11 -16.53
CA PRO A 226 17.29 6.32 -16.69
C PRO A 226 17.32 5.48 -17.97
N SER A 227 17.85 4.26 -17.88
CA SER A 227 18.02 3.31 -19.00
C SER A 227 17.18 2.03 -18.87
N LEU A 228 16.17 2.04 -17.99
CA LEU A 228 15.29 0.91 -17.75
C LEU A 228 14.45 0.55 -18.99
N THR A 229 14.64 -0.67 -19.50
CA THR A 229 13.86 -1.20 -20.63
C THR A 229 12.52 -1.77 -20.18
N ALA A 230 11.58 -1.93 -21.13
CA ALA A 230 10.30 -2.56 -20.85
C ALA A 230 10.45 -4.02 -20.35
N ASN A 231 11.37 -4.80 -20.91
CA ASN A 231 11.59 -6.18 -20.47
C ASN A 231 12.12 -6.24 -19.04
N ALA A 232 13.14 -5.43 -18.73
CA ALA A 232 13.72 -5.38 -17.38
C ALA A 232 12.68 -4.92 -16.35
N SER A 233 11.87 -3.91 -16.67
CA SER A 233 10.77 -3.46 -15.83
C SER A 233 9.73 -4.57 -15.59
N ASN A 234 9.29 -5.26 -16.63
CA ASN A 234 8.33 -6.37 -16.49
C ASN A 234 8.88 -7.50 -15.60
N ARG A 235 10.14 -7.87 -15.80
CA ARG A 235 10.82 -8.92 -15.02
C ARG A 235 10.87 -8.57 -13.52
N VAL A 236 11.35 -7.38 -13.16
CA VAL A 236 11.40 -6.99 -11.74
C VAL A 236 9.99 -6.79 -11.17
N CYS A 237 9.02 -6.31 -11.95
CA CYS A 237 7.64 -6.18 -11.50
C CYS A 237 6.99 -7.54 -11.18
N ASN A 238 7.37 -8.62 -11.87
CA ASN A 238 6.96 -9.97 -11.48
C ASN A 238 7.54 -10.37 -10.10
N ALA A 239 8.79 -10.02 -9.80
CA ALA A 239 9.37 -10.23 -8.47
C ALA A 239 8.67 -9.38 -7.40
N LEU A 240 8.40 -8.10 -7.70
CA LEU A 240 7.63 -7.21 -6.81
C LEU A 240 6.22 -7.74 -6.54
N ALA A 241 5.56 -8.34 -7.54
CA ALA A 241 4.26 -8.96 -7.39
C ALA A 241 4.25 -10.14 -6.40
N LEU A 242 5.36 -10.89 -6.31
CA LEU A 242 5.56 -11.95 -5.32
C LEU A 242 5.86 -11.37 -3.94
N LEU A 243 6.68 -10.32 -3.85
CA LEU A 243 6.90 -9.61 -2.58
C LEU A 243 5.61 -8.98 -2.05
N GLN A 244 4.72 -8.50 -2.92
CA GLN A 244 3.40 -8.03 -2.54
C GLN A 244 2.56 -9.14 -1.91
N CYS A 245 2.64 -10.37 -2.42
CA CYS A 245 1.98 -11.55 -1.85
C CYS A 245 2.49 -11.81 -0.42
N VAL A 246 3.81 -11.86 -0.24
CA VAL A 246 4.46 -12.02 1.07
C VAL A 246 4.08 -10.90 2.06
N ALA A 247 4.03 -9.64 1.59
CA ALA A 247 3.67 -8.49 2.40
C ALA A 247 2.18 -8.47 2.81
N SER A 248 1.32 -9.15 2.05
CA SER A 248 -0.13 -9.21 2.29
C SER A 248 -0.57 -10.33 3.24
N HIS A 249 0.28 -11.35 3.42
CA HIS A 249 -0.04 -12.54 4.20
C HIS A 249 0.26 -12.34 5.69
N ASN A 250 -0.67 -12.77 6.56
CA ASN A 250 -0.65 -12.47 7.99
C ASN A 250 0.62 -12.95 8.70
N GLU A 251 1.11 -14.14 8.35
CA GLU A 251 2.26 -14.75 9.04
C GLU A 251 3.62 -14.20 8.57
N THR A 252 3.72 -13.79 7.30
CA THR A 252 5.01 -13.35 6.72
C THR A 252 5.16 -11.84 6.74
N ARG A 253 4.08 -11.08 6.87
CA ARG A 253 4.07 -9.62 6.90
C ARG A 253 4.99 -9.03 7.97
N ALA A 254 4.92 -9.53 9.21
CA ALA A 254 5.77 -9.04 10.29
C ALA A 254 7.25 -9.34 10.00
N LEU A 255 7.55 -10.54 9.49
CA LEU A 255 8.89 -10.94 9.11
C LEU A 255 9.44 -10.09 7.94
N PHE A 256 8.59 -9.79 6.97
CA PHE A 256 8.89 -8.91 5.83
C PHE A 256 9.27 -7.49 6.30
N LEU A 257 8.55 -6.96 7.28
CA LEU A 257 8.81 -5.65 7.89
C LEU A 257 10.11 -5.66 8.70
N GLN A 258 10.31 -6.67 9.56
CA GLN A 258 11.50 -6.83 10.40
C GLN A 258 12.78 -7.02 9.57
N ALA A 259 12.67 -7.65 8.40
CA ALA A 259 13.76 -7.77 7.44
C ALA A 259 14.06 -6.47 6.66
N HIS A 260 13.33 -5.38 6.95
CA HIS A 260 13.49 -4.06 6.31
C HIS A 260 13.38 -4.09 4.77
N LEU A 261 12.71 -5.10 4.21
CA LEU A 261 12.53 -5.29 2.76
C LEU A 261 11.88 -4.10 2.04
N PRO A 262 10.92 -3.35 2.64
CA PRO A 262 10.36 -2.16 1.99
C PRO A 262 11.41 -1.13 1.55
N LEU A 263 12.55 -1.01 2.26
CA LEU A 263 13.58 -0.01 1.97
C LEU A 263 14.23 -0.22 0.60
N PHE A 264 14.31 -1.47 0.13
CA PHE A 264 14.83 -1.79 -1.20
C PHE A 264 13.95 -1.23 -2.33
N LEU A 265 12.71 -0.82 -2.04
CA LEU A 265 11.78 -0.27 -3.02
C LEU A 265 11.88 1.26 -3.14
N TYR A 266 12.51 1.93 -2.17
CA TYR A 266 12.53 3.40 -2.12
C TYR A 266 13.31 4.03 -3.29
N PRO A 267 14.43 3.43 -3.77
CA PRO A 267 15.07 3.89 -5.00
C PRO A 267 14.12 3.91 -6.20
N PHE A 268 13.21 2.93 -6.31
CA PHE A 268 12.21 2.89 -7.39
C PHE A 268 11.19 4.02 -7.26
N LEU A 269 10.68 4.25 -6.05
CA LEU A 269 9.71 5.33 -5.76
C LEU A 269 10.31 6.73 -5.95
N ASN A 270 11.63 6.88 -5.77
CA ASN A 270 12.33 8.15 -5.92
C ASN A 270 12.55 8.56 -7.39
N THR A 271 12.37 7.65 -8.34
CA THR A 271 12.55 7.93 -9.78
C THR A 271 11.54 8.96 -10.30
N THR A 272 11.96 9.77 -11.28
CA THR A 272 11.16 10.86 -11.85
C THR A 272 10.81 10.66 -13.33
N SER A 273 11.47 9.72 -14.02
CA SER A 273 11.21 9.42 -15.43
C SER A 273 9.74 9.05 -15.66
N LYS A 274 9.13 9.63 -16.70
CA LYS A 274 7.72 9.42 -17.06
C LYS A 274 7.52 8.35 -18.14
N THR A 275 8.58 7.63 -18.50
CA THR A 275 8.46 6.53 -19.47
C THR A 275 7.65 5.38 -18.87
N ARG A 276 6.94 4.62 -19.73
CA ARG A 276 6.09 3.51 -19.31
C ARG A 276 6.79 2.49 -18.38
N PRO A 277 8.07 2.09 -18.61
CA PRO A 277 8.77 1.18 -17.71
C PRO A 277 8.93 1.72 -16.28
N PHE A 278 9.19 3.01 -16.11
CA PHE A 278 9.34 3.65 -14.80
C PHE A 278 8.00 3.89 -14.10
N GLU A 279 6.96 4.28 -14.84
CA GLU A 279 5.59 4.37 -14.31
C GLU A 279 5.11 3.02 -13.75
N TYR A 280 5.34 1.94 -14.51
CA TYR A 280 4.95 0.59 -14.10
C TYR A 280 5.74 0.11 -12.88
N LEU A 281 7.05 0.40 -12.85
CA LEU A 281 7.92 0.09 -11.72
C LEU A 281 7.44 0.77 -10.43
N ARG A 282 7.15 2.09 -10.49
CA ARG A 282 6.63 2.85 -9.34
C ARG A 282 5.28 2.33 -8.87
N LEU A 283 4.35 2.09 -9.79
CA LEU A 283 3.02 1.57 -9.45
C LEU A 283 3.10 0.22 -8.73
N THR A 284 3.94 -0.69 -9.24
CA THR A 284 4.09 -2.03 -8.65
C THR A 284 4.78 -1.96 -7.28
N SER A 285 5.78 -1.09 -7.13
CA SER A 285 6.46 -0.84 -5.85
C SER A 285 5.50 -0.25 -4.80
N LEU A 286 4.68 0.73 -5.19
CA LEU A 286 3.61 1.25 -4.33
C LEU A 286 2.58 0.17 -3.96
N GLY A 287 2.32 -0.79 -4.84
CA GLY A 287 1.45 -1.93 -4.55
C GLY A 287 1.94 -2.78 -3.37
N VAL A 288 3.25 -2.98 -3.23
CA VAL A 288 3.85 -3.69 -2.08
C VAL A 288 3.63 -2.90 -0.79
N ILE A 289 3.94 -1.59 -0.79
CA ILE A 289 3.72 -0.72 0.38
C ILE A 289 2.22 -0.60 0.72
N GLY A 290 1.37 -0.52 -0.29
CA GLY A 290 -0.08 -0.50 -0.17
C GLY A 290 -0.62 -1.77 0.51
N ALA A 291 -0.09 -2.94 0.17
CA ALA A 291 -0.44 -4.20 0.82
C ALA A 291 -0.05 -4.19 2.31
N LEU A 292 1.11 -3.65 2.65
CA LEU A 292 1.53 -3.48 4.05
C LEU A 292 0.58 -2.56 4.82
N VAL A 293 0.14 -1.43 4.28
CA VAL A 293 -0.76 -0.54 5.06
C VAL A 293 -2.24 -0.95 5.02
N LYS A 294 -2.62 -1.96 4.21
CA LYS A 294 -4.02 -2.35 4.01
C LYS A 294 -4.68 -2.95 5.25
N GLN A 295 -3.97 -3.81 5.98
CA GLN A 295 -4.51 -4.50 7.16
C GLN A 295 -4.87 -3.54 8.29
N ASN A 296 -5.79 -3.97 9.16
CA ASN A 296 -6.35 -3.11 10.21
C ASN A 296 -5.36 -2.88 11.37
N ASP A 297 -4.54 -3.88 11.71
CA ASP A 297 -3.54 -3.79 12.77
C ASP A 297 -2.18 -3.42 12.17
N ASN A 298 -2.02 -2.14 11.84
CA ASN A 298 -0.87 -1.66 11.08
C ASN A 298 0.02 -0.65 11.83
N SER A 299 -0.19 -0.36 13.11
CA SER A 299 0.58 0.68 13.82
C SER A 299 2.10 0.44 13.81
N GLU A 300 2.57 -0.81 13.89
CA GLU A 300 4.01 -1.13 13.73
C GLU A 300 4.52 -0.80 12.32
N VAL A 301 3.73 -1.13 11.30
CA VAL A 301 4.02 -0.77 9.90
C VAL A 301 4.03 0.74 9.72
N ILE A 302 3.06 1.47 10.30
CA ILE A 302 3.02 2.93 10.23
C ILE A 302 4.25 3.53 10.91
N ASN A 303 4.61 3.06 12.11
CA ASN A 303 5.81 3.53 12.81
C ASN A 303 7.09 3.33 11.97
N PHE A 304 7.26 2.15 11.37
CA PHE A 304 8.36 1.87 10.46
C PHE A 304 8.37 2.80 9.24
N LEU A 305 7.22 3.03 8.63
CA LEU A 305 7.10 3.89 7.44
C LEU A 305 7.36 5.37 7.74
N LEU A 306 7.00 5.83 8.95
CA LEU A 306 7.29 7.18 9.41
C LEU A 306 8.79 7.38 9.69
N SER A 307 9.45 6.40 10.33
CA SER A 307 10.89 6.48 10.64
C SER A 307 11.78 6.39 9.40
N THR A 308 11.24 5.99 8.26
CA THR A 308 11.96 5.77 7.01
C THR A 308 11.59 6.78 5.90
N GLU A 309 10.77 7.79 6.20
CA GLU A 309 10.42 8.88 5.28
C GLU A 309 9.60 8.46 4.04
N ILE A 310 8.61 7.57 4.19
CA ILE A 310 7.71 7.22 3.06
C ILE A 310 6.85 8.40 2.56
N ILE A 311 6.54 9.36 3.45
CA ILE A 311 5.59 10.45 3.16
C ILE A 311 6.10 11.35 2.02
N PRO A 312 7.33 11.89 2.06
CA PRO A 312 7.89 12.66 0.94
C PRO A 312 7.82 11.93 -0.41
N LEU A 313 8.09 10.62 -0.44
CA LEU A 313 8.01 9.81 -1.66
C LEU A 313 6.57 9.74 -2.19
N CYS A 314 5.61 9.47 -1.30
CA CYS A 314 4.19 9.42 -1.68
C CYS A 314 3.68 10.78 -2.17
N LEU A 315 4.03 11.88 -1.49
CA LEU A 315 3.62 13.23 -1.88
C LEU A 315 4.11 13.61 -3.28
N ARG A 316 5.37 13.28 -3.63
CA ARG A 316 5.90 13.51 -4.97
C ARG A 316 5.14 12.75 -6.04
N ILE A 317 4.79 11.48 -5.77
CA ILE A 317 4.02 10.66 -6.71
C ILE A 317 2.57 11.15 -6.81
N MET A 318 1.96 11.58 -5.71
CA MET A 318 0.63 12.21 -5.69
C MET A 318 0.58 13.48 -6.55
N GLU A 319 1.66 14.26 -6.57
CA GLU A 319 1.74 15.48 -7.36
C GLU A 319 1.93 15.19 -8.86
N THR A 320 2.88 14.32 -9.22
CA THR A 320 3.39 14.22 -10.61
C THR A 320 3.21 12.87 -11.30
N GLY A 321 2.78 11.82 -10.59
CA GLY A 321 2.64 10.47 -11.13
C GLY A 321 1.40 10.26 -12.01
N SER A 322 1.31 9.08 -12.63
CA SER A 322 0.07 8.64 -13.30
C SER A 322 -1.13 8.56 -12.34
N GLU A 323 -2.35 8.70 -12.85
CA GLU A 323 -3.58 8.64 -12.04
C GLU A 323 -3.66 7.40 -11.13
N LEU A 324 -3.25 6.24 -11.65
CA LEU A 324 -3.18 5.00 -10.87
C LEU A 324 -2.16 5.09 -9.73
N SER A 325 -0.96 5.60 -10.01
CA SER A 325 0.09 5.79 -9.00
C SER A 325 -0.34 6.80 -7.94
N LYS A 326 -0.99 7.91 -8.35
CA LYS A 326 -1.58 8.89 -7.43
C LYS A 326 -2.60 8.23 -6.51
N THR A 327 -3.44 7.34 -7.03
CA THR A 327 -4.48 6.64 -6.26
C THR A 327 -3.87 5.73 -5.19
N VAL A 328 -2.82 4.97 -5.51
CA VAL A 328 -2.17 4.11 -4.52
C VAL A 328 -1.36 4.94 -3.50
N ALA A 329 -0.67 6.00 -3.95
CA ALA A 329 0.09 6.86 -3.06
C ALA A 329 -0.80 7.60 -2.04
N ILE A 330 -1.93 8.18 -2.48
CA ILE A 330 -2.86 8.82 -1.55
C ILE A 330 -3.54 7.80 -0.63
N PHE A 331 -3.78 6.56 -1.08
CA PHE A 331 -4.27 5.50 -0.22
C PHE A 331 -3.28 5.19 0.92
N ILE A 332 -1.97 5.16 0.64
CA ILE A 332 -0.93 4.97 1.66
C ILE A 332 -0.92 6.13 2.65
N VAL A 333 -0.92 7.38 2.15
CA VAL A 333 -0.97 8.58 3.01
C VAL A 333 -2.25 8.60 3.86
N GLN A 334 -3.39 8.21 3.30
CA GLN A 334 -4.64 8.11 4.03
C GLN A 334 -4.54 7.08 5.16
N LYS A 335 -3.95 5.90 4.91
CA LYS A 335 -3.75 4.88 5.95
C LYS A 335 -2.82 5.36 7.06
N ILE A 336 -1.77 6.12 6.73
CA ILE A 336 -0.92 6.78 7.74
C ILE A 336 -1.74 7.79 8.55
N LEU A 337 -2.54 8.65 7.91
CA LEU A 337 -3.37 9.64 8.61
C LEU A 337 -4.42 9.00 9.53
N LEU A 338 -4.95 7.83 9.18
CA LEU A 338 -5.93 7.12 10.01
C LEU A 338 -5.33 6.62 11.34
N ASP A 339 -4.03 6.36 11.39
CA ASP A 339 -3.32 6.02 12.62
C ASP A 339 -3.02 7.28 13.45
N GLU A 340 -3.14 7.18 14.78
CA GLU A 340 -2.93 8.31 15.70
C GLU A 340 -1.49 8.84 15.66
N MET A 341 -0.49 7.96 15.58
CA MET A 341 0.91 8.38 15.47
C MET A 341 1.17 9.06 14.12
N GLY A 342 0.58 8.54 13.04
CA GLY A 342 0.69 9.13 11.71
C GLY A 342 0.04 10.52 11.61
N LEU A 343 -1.15 10.71 12.18
CA LEU A 343 -1.78 12.03 12.27
C LEU A 343 -0.93 13.00 13.10
N ALA A 344 -0.48 12.57 14.28
CA ALA A 344 0.36 13.39 15.14
C ALA A 344 1.67 13.80 14.44
N TYR A 345 2.32 12.88 13.72
CA TYR A 345 3.55 13.13 12.98
C TYR A 345 3.38 14.21 11.90
N ILE A 346 2.32 14.10 11.09
CA ILE A 346 2.03 15.05 10.00
C ILE A 346 1.68 16.44 10.56
N CYS A 347 0.91 16.48 11.65
CA CYS A 347 0.47 17.74 12.28
C CYS A 347 1.48 18.29 13.31
N GLN A 348 2.64 17.63 13.49
CA GLN A 348 3.63 18.03 14.49
C GLN A 348 4.22 19.41 14.19
N THR A 349 4.62 19.64 12.94
CA THR A 349 5.23 20.89 12.48
C THR A 349 4.41 21.52 11.36
N TYR A 350 4.49 22.85 11.24
CA TYR A 350 3.82 23.58 10.17
C TYR A 350 4.32 23.13 8.79
N GLU A 351 5.62 22.84 8.65
CA GLU A 351 6.22 22.41 7.38
C GLU A 351 5.64 21.08 6.88
N ARG A 352 5.50 20.08 7.76
CA ARG A 352 4.93 18.77 7.40
C ARG A 352 3.46 18.88 7.01
N PHE A 353 2.68 19.59 7.82
CA PHE A 353 1.27 19.86 7.50
C PHE A 353 1.13 20.61 6.17
N TYR A 354 1.94 21.65 5.96
CA TYR A 354 1.89 22.47 4.75
C TYR A 354 2.29 21.69 3.50
N ALA A 355 3.28 20.80 3.58
CA ALA A 355 3.67 19.92 2.48
C ALA A 355 2.52 19.01 2.05
N VAL A 356 1.83 18.37 3.01
CA VAL A 356 0.66 17.53 2.72
C VAL A 356 -0.51 18.37 2.19
N GLY A 357 -0.81 19.49 2.85
CA GLY A 357 -1.92 20.38 2.49
C GLY A 357 -1.79 20.96 1.07
N THR A 358 -0.59 21.38 0.68
CA THR A 358 -0.31 21.92 -0.66
C THR A 358 -0.56 20.86 -1.75
N VAL A 359 -0.06 19.64 -1.56
CA VAL A 359 -0.25 18.56 -2.54
C VAL A 359 -1.73 18.17 -2.64
N LEU A 360 -2.44 18.04 -1.51
CA LEU A 360 -3.88 17.76 -1.52
C LEU A 360 -4.68 18.87 -2.23
N SER A 361 -4.32 20.14 -2.00
CA SER A 361 -4.95 21.29 -2.67
C SER A 361 -4.74 21.23 -4.18
N ASN A 362 -3.51 20.96 -4.64
CA ASN A 362 -3.21 20.80 -6.06
C ASN A 362 -4.00 19.64 -6.69
N MET A 363 -4.18 18.54 -5.95
CA MET A 363 -5.01 17.42 -6.40
C MET A 363 -6.48 17.82 -6.52
N VAL A 364 -7.05 18.57 -5.56
CA VAL A 364 -8.43 19.07 -5.66
C VAL A 364 -8.64 19.89 -6.92
N ASN A 365 -7.73 20.82 -7.21
CA ASN A 365 -7.83 21.66 -8.40
C ASN A 365 -7.79 20.83 -9.70
N GLN A 366 -6.93 19.81 -9.77
CA GLN A 366 -6.90 18.87 -10.91
C GLN A 366 -8.16 18.00 -11.01
N LEU A 367 -8.82 17.72 -9.88
CA LEU A 367 -10.04 16.90 -9.85
C LEU A 367 -11.26 17.62 -10.42
N VAL A 368 -11.26 18.95 -10.46
CA VAL A 368 -12.33 19.73 -11.10
C VAL A 368 -12.43 19.37 -12.59
N GLU A 369 -11.31 19.20 -13.28
CA GLU A 369 -11.30 18.84 -14.70
C GLU A 369 -11.39 17.33 -14.91
N THR A 370 -10.59 16.56 -14.18
CA THR A 370 -10.48 15.10 -14.40
C THR A 370 -11.66 14.30 -13.87
N GLN A 371 -12.40 14.84 -12.90
CA GLN A 371 -13.58 14.22 -12.28
C GLN A 371 -13.30 12.79 -11.76
N ALA A 372 -12.05 12.50 -11.36
CA ALA A 372 -11.62 11.18 -10.94
C ALA A 372 -12.14 10.84 -9.52
N VAL A 373 -13.33 10.22 -9.46
CA VAL A 373 -14.07 9.92 -8.21
C VAL A 373 -13.24 9.20 -7.16
N ARG A 374 -12.40 8.23 -7.58
CA ARG A 374 -11.58 7.43 -6.66
C ARG A 374 -10.55 8.29 -5.92
N LEU A 375 -9.90 9.20 -6.63
CA LEU A 375 -8.95 10.13 -6.04
C LEU A 375 -9.66 11.11 -5.11
N LEU A 376 -10.78 11.69 -5.56
CA LEU A 376 -11.60 12.60 -4.73
C LEU A 376 -12.01 11.95 -3.40
N LYS A 377 -12.42 10.68 -3.45
CA LYS A 377 -12.78 9.88 -2.28
C LYS A 377 -11.66 9.80 -1.23
N HIS A 378 -10.41 9.63 -1.68
CA HIS A 378 -9.24 9.59 -0.79
C HIS A 378 -8.88 10.99 -0.28
N VAL A 379 -8.93 12.01 -1.14
CA VAL A 379 -8.65 13.42 -0.78
C VAL A 379 -9.60 13.90 0.32
N VAL A 380 -10.91 13.69 0.16
CA VAL A 380 -11.92 14.05 1.17
C VAL A 380 -11.65 13.35 2.50
N ARG A 381 -11.26 12.07 2.48
CA ARG A 381 -10.92 11.32 3.70
C ARG A 381 -9.66 11.85 4.38
N CYS A 382 -8.65 12.25 3.61
CA CYS A 382 -7.43 12.86 4.18
C CYS A 382 -7.76 14.19 4.87
N TYR A 383 -8.52 15.08 4.22
CA TYR A 383 -8.94 16.34 4.85
C TYR A 383 -9.82 16.13 6.08
N LEU A 384 -10.79 15.21 6.02
CA LEU A 384 -11.62 14.86 7.17
C LEU A 384 -10.76 14.41 8.35
N ARG A 385 -9.81 13.51 8.11
CA ARG A 385 -8.93 13.02 9.18
C ARG A 385 -7.99 14.11 9.72
N LEU A 386 -7.47 14.98 8.85
CA LEU A 386 -6.68 16.13 9.29
C LEU A 386 -7.50 17.09 10.19
N SER A 387 -8.81 17.21 9.96
CA SER A 387 -9.68 18.07 10.77
C SER A 387 -9.84 17.61 12.23
N ASP A 388 -9.52 16.35 12.53
CA ASP A 388 -9.57 15.82 13.91
C ASP A 388 -8.51 16.50 14.79
N ASN A 389 -7.34 16.85 14.23
CA ASN A 389 -6.31 17.58 14.94
C ASN A 389 -6.65 19.08 15.05
N LEU A 390 -6.68 19.62 16.27
CA LEU A 390 -7.08 21.01 16.55
C LEU A 390 -6.27 22.05 15.75
N ARG A 391 -4.94 21.91 15.71
CA ARG A 391 -4.05 22.86 15.00
C ARG A 391 -4.25 22.80 13.50
N ALA A 392 -4.37 21.60 12.93
CA ALA A 392 -4.64 21.42 11.51
C ALA A 392 -6.04 21.92 11.14
N ARG A 393 -7.05 21.69 11.99
CA ARG A 393 -8.41 22.19 11.82
C ARG A 393 -8.45 23.71 11.69
N GLU A 394 -7.75 24.42 12.58
CA GLU A 394 -7.62 25.88 12.52
C GLU A 394 -7.02 26.34 11.19
N ALA A 395 -5.92 25.71 10.76
CA ALA A 395 -5.30 26.04 9.48
C ALA A 395 -6.24 25.74 8.29
N LEU A 396 -6.95 24.61 8.32
CA LEU A 396 -7.89 24.21 7.26
C LEU A 396 -9.06 25.19 7.11
N ARG A 397 -9.49 25.89 8.16
CA ARG A 397 -10.50 26.96 8.02
C ARG A 397 -10.03 28.07 7.06
N ALA A 398 -8.74 28.36 7.03
CA ALA A 398 -8.16 29.36 6.14
C ALA A 398 -7.78 28.79 4.76
N CYS A 399 -7.32 27.52 4.68
CA CYS A 399 -6.70 26.99 3.46
C CYS A 399 -7.44 25.82 2.78
N LEU A 400 -8.60 25.38 3.26
CA LEU A 400 -9.38 24.34 2.55
C LEU A 400 -9.78 24.86 1.14
N PRO A 401 -9.49 24.11 0.05
CA PRO A 401 -9.77 24.54 -1.32
C PRO A 401 -11.25 24.84 -1.57
N GLU A 402 -11.53 25.90 -2.33
CA GLU A 402 -12.89 26.36 -2.66
C GLU A 402 -13.77 25.27 -3.32
N PRO A 403 -13.26 24.42 -4.25
CA PRO A 403 -14.08 23.36 -4.86
C PRO A 403 -14.62 22.31 -3.87
N LEU A 404 -14.05 22.21 -2.67
CA LEU A 404 -14.57 21.35 -1.59
C LEU A 404 -15.58 22.07 -0.69
N ARG A 405 -15.64 23.40 -0.73
CA ARG A 405 -16.58 24.22 0.05
C ARG A 405 -17.87 24.49 -0.71
N ASP A 406 -17.80 24.55 -2.03
CA ASP A 406 -18.92 24.85 -2.90
C ASP A 406 -19.59 23.59 -3.48
N ALA A 407 -20.46 23.77 -4.48
CA ALA A 407 -21.18 22.69 -5.13
C ALA A 407 -20.42 22.03 -6.30
N THR A 408 -19.12 22.31 -6.50
CA THR A 408 -18.33 21.84 -7.67
C THR A 408 -18.39 20.33 -7.84
N PHE A 409 -18.20 19.56 -6.77
CA PHE A 409 -18.24 18.09 -6.82
C PHE A 409 -19.63 17.47 -6.58
N SER A 410 -20.71 18.27 -6.52
CA SER A 410 -22.06 17.78 -6.20
C SER A 410 -22.55 16.71 -7.20
N GLN A 411 -22.29 16.91 -8.50
CA GLN A 411 -22.67 15.94 -9.53
C GLN A 411 -21.83 14.67 -9.47
N VAL A 412 -20.51 14.81 -9.28
CA VAL A 412 -19.56 13.69 -9.14
C VAL A 412 -19.92 12.78 -7.97
N LEU A 413 -20.35 13.38 -6.86
CA LEU A 413 -20.65 12.68 -5.62
C LEU A 413 -22.12 12.23 -5.50
N LYS A 414 -22.96 12.44 -6.53
CA LYS A 414 -24.38 12.08 -6.49
C LYS A 414 -24.62 10.60 -6.13
N GLY A 415 -23.74 9.70 -6.62
CA GLY A 415 -23.80 8.26 -6.38
C GLY A 415 -22.95 7.75 -5.20
N ASP A 416 -22.08 8.57 -4.61
CA ASP A 416 -21.20 8.17 -3.49
C ASP A 416 -21.62 8.86 -2.19
N LEU A 417 -22.67 8.31 -1.57
CA LEU A 417 -23.24 8.84 -0.32
C LEU A 417 -22.24 8.84 0.84
N ILE A 418 -21.28 7.91 0.84
CA ILE A 418 -20.28 7.81 1.92
C ILE A 418 -19.34 9.02 1.82
N THR A 419 -18.79 9.28 0.63
CA THR A 419 -17.88 10.41 0.43
C THR A 419 -18.60 11.75 0.61
N LYS A 420 -19.86 11.85 0.17
CA LYS A 420 -20.69 13.02 0.42
C LYS A 420 -20.89 13.29 1.92
N ARG A 421 -21.15 12.25 2.71
CA ARG A 421 -21.26 12.36 4.18
C ARG A 421 -19.93 12.76 4.82
N CYS A 422 -18.82 12.18 4.38
CA CYS A 422 -17.48 12.59 4.84
C CYS A 422 -17.19 14.07 4.56
N LEU A 423 -17.54 14.57 3.37
CA LEU A 423 -17.37 15.96 3.02
C LEU A 423 -18.23 16.88 3.89
N ALA A 424 -19.50 16.51 4.13
CA ALA A 424 -20.38 17.26 5.02
C ALA A 424 -19.83 17.32 6.45
N SER A 425 -19.33 16.20 6.99
CA SER A 425 -18.70 16.15 8.32
C SER A 425 -17.43 17.00 8.39
N LEU A 426 -16.61 17.01 7.33
CA LEU A 426 -15.44 17.89 7.26
C LEU A 426 -15.86 19.36 7.35
N LEU A 427 -16.86 19.78 6.57
CA LEU A 427 -17.34 21.17 6.59
C LEU A 427 -17.93 21.54 7.96
N LEU A 428 -18.63 20.61 8.61
CA LEU A 428 -19.16 20.80 9.97
C LEU A 428 -18.03 20.99 11.00
N ASN A 429 -17.01 20.15 10.96
CA ASN A 429 -15.84 20.26 11.85
C ASN A 429 -15.14 21.62 11.71
N LEU A 430 -15.18 22.23 10.52
CA LEU A 430 -14.57 23.54 10.26
C LEU A 430 -15.49 24.72 10.61
N SER A 431 -16.82 24.52 10.60
CA SER A 431 -17.79 25.56 11.00
C SER A 431 -17.88 25.75 12.50
N ASP A 432 -17.63 24.71 13.30
CA ASP A 432 -17.62 24.81 14.76
C ASP A 432 -16.48 25.74 15.21
N ARG A 433 -16.85 26.97 15.57
CA ARG A 433 -16.01 27.89 16.32
C ARG A 433 -16.03 27.41 17.77
N VAL A 434 -14.94 26.77 18.19
CA VAL A 434 -14.67 26.67 19.63
C VAL A 434 -14.24 28.08 20.04
N GLU A 435 -15.19 28.86 20.57
CA GLU A 435 -14.91 30.12 21.26
C GLU A 435 -14.16 29.87 22.56
#